data_AF-A0A529FC24-F1
#
_entry.id   AF-A0A529FC24-F1
#
_cell.length_a   1.000
_cell.length_b   1.000
_cell.length_c   1.000
_cell.angle_alpha   90.00
_cell.angle_beta   90.00
_cell.angle_gamma   90.00
#
_symmetry.space_group_name_H-M   'P 1'
#
loop_
_entity.id
_entity.type
_entity.pdbx_description
1 polymer ?
#
loop_
_entity_poly.entity_id
_entity_poly.type
_entity_poly.pdbx_seq_one_letter_code
_entity_poly.pdbx_strand_id
1 'polypeptide(L)'
;YRMHARIDGSDIRLLTRTGLDWSHRYQATIAALRALPVKEAYVDGELCAVRADGVTSFSRLQAAMDEGRTGDLAFFAFDLLFLNGESIAKLPLIDRKARLEGLFSTDMPGLRFSD
;
A
#
# COMPACT_ATOMS: atom_id res chain seq x y z
N TYR A 1 -5.74 9.00 -0.82
CA TYR A 1 -6.21 8.85 0.58
C TYR A 1 -5.16 8.12 1.39
N ARG A 2 -4.62 8.72 2.47
CA ARG A 2 -3.54 8.11 3.27
C ARG A 2 -4.00 6.84 4.00
N MET A 3 -3.23 5.77 3.87
CA MET A 3 -3.50 4.46 4.45
C MET A 3 -2.21 3.78 4.92
N HIS A 4 -2.35 2.84 5.84
CA HIS A 4 -1.26 1.96 6.24
C HIS A 4 -1.55 0.53 5.83
N ALA A 5 -0.57 -0.15 5.25
CA ALA A 5 -0.61 -1.59 5.07
C ALA A 5 0.10 -2.27 6.24
N ARG A 6 -0.62 -3.11 6.98
CA ARG A 6 -0.07 -4.00 8.00
C ARG A 6 -0.01 -5.41 7.44
N ILE A 7 1.18 -6.00 7.46
CA ILE A 7 1.41 -7.41 7.13
C ILE A 7 1.83 -8.09 8.43
N ASP A 8 1.11 -9.14 8.81
CA ASP A 8 1.36 -9.95 9.99
C ASP A 8 1.12 -11.43 9.62
N GLY A 9 2.12 -12.03 8.98
CA GLY A 9 2.01 -13.33 8.34
C GLY A 9 0.92 -13.35 7.27
N SER A 10 -0.15 -14.10 7.52
CA SER A 10 -1.29 -14.20 6.59
C SER A 10 -2.37 -13.15 6.81
N ASP A 11 -2.35 -12.45 7.96
CA ASP A 11 -3.26 -11.34 8.26
C ASP A 11 -2.70 -10.05 7.65
N ILE A 12 -3.33 -9.62 6.56
CA ILE A 12 -2.91 -8.45 5.81
C ILE A 12 -4.06 -7.46 5.85
N ARG A 13 -3.78 -6.27 6.36
CA ARG A 13 -4.78 -5.22 6.54
C ARG A 13 -4.40 -3.92 5.87
N LEU A 14 -5.35 -3.30 5.19
CA LEU A 14 -5.24 -1.94 4.68
C LEU A 14 -6.08 -1.01 5.56
N LEU A 15 -5.40 -0.22 6.39
CA LEU A 15 -5.99 0.59 7.44
C LEU A 15 -6.07 2.06 7.00
N THR A 16 -7.21 2.71 7.21
CA THR A 16 -7.29 4.17 7.07
C THR A 16 -6.43 4.87 8.12
N ARG A 17 -6.22 6.18 7.95
CA ARG A 17 -5.58 7.02 8.98
C ARG A 17 -6.27 6.95 10.35
N THR A 18 -7.57 6.64 10.39
CA THR A 18 -8.34 6.48 11.64
C THR A 18 -8.39 5.03 12.15
N GLY A 19 -7.71 4.09 11.47
CA GLY A 19 -7.62 2.69 11.89
C GLY A 19 -8.76 1.79 11.40
N LEU A 20 -9.61 2.26 10.49
CA LEU A 20 -10.66 1.42 9.90
C LEU A 20 -10.05 0.43 8.90
N ASP A 21 -10.46 -0.83 8.98
CA ASP A 21 -10.01 -1.89 8.08
C ASP A 21 -10.82 -1.88 6.77
N TRP A 22 -10.14 -1.58 5.68
CA TRP A 22 -10.70 -1.50 4.34
C TRP A 22 -10.22 -2.62 3.42
N SER A 23 -9.54 -3.63 3.94
CA SER A 23 -8.96 -4.74 3.17
C SER A 23 -9.97 -5.42 2.25
N HIS A 24 -11.20 -5.61 2.73
CA HIS A 24 -12.28 -6.22 1.97
C HIS A 24 -12.58 -5.49 0.65
N ARG A 25 -12.35 -4.18 0.58
CA ARG A 25 -12.61 -3.32 -0.59
C ARG A 25 -11.49 -3.37 -1.63
N TYR A 26 -10.28 -3.78 -1.24
CA TYR A 26 -9.06 -3.62 -2.04
C TYR A 26 -8.33 -4.96 -2.23
N GLN A 27 -9.05 -5.96 -2.76
CA GLN A 27 -8.53 -7.32 -2.90
C GLN A 27 -7.25 -7.41 -3.76
N ALA A 28 -7.13 -6.61 -4.83
CA ALA A 28 -5.93 -6.57 -5.66
C ALA A 28 -4.71 -6.11 -4.87
N THR A 29 -4.84 -5.01 -4.12
CA THR A 29 -3.80 -4.52 -3.22
C THR A 29 -3.43 -5.54 -2.14
N ILE A 30 -4.42 -6.20 -1.54
CA ILE A 30 -4.17 -7.26 -0.54
C ILE A 30 -3.40 -8.43 -1.14
N ALA A 31 -3.75 -8.85 -2.37
CA ALA A 31 -3.04 -9.91 -3.07
C ALA A 31 -1.59 -9.51 -3.37
N ALA A 32 -1.35 -8.27 -3.81
CA ALA A 32 0.00 -7.77 -4.07
C ALA A 32 0.83 -7.63 -2.79
N LEU A 33 0.25 -7.11 -1.71
CA LEU A 33 0.91 -7.04 -0.40
C LEU A 33 1.30 -8.44 0.12
N ARG A 34 0.46 -9.46 -0.15
CA ARG A 34 0.76 -10.86 0.20
C ARG A 34 1.95 -11.42 -0.57
N ALA A 35 2.22 -10.90 -1.76
CA ALA A 35 3.32 -11.36 -2.60
C ALA A 35 4.68 -10.76 -2.20
N LEU A 36 4.69 -9.75 -1.32
CA LEU A 36 5.94 -9.17 -0.82
C LEU A 36 6.75 -10.22 -0.04
N PRO A 37 8.09 -10.25 -0.19
CA PRO A 37 8.95 -11.26 0.44
C PRO A 37 9.22 -10.94 1.93
N VAL A 38 8.17 -10.76 2.72
CA VAL A 38 8.23 -10.36 4.14
C VAL A 38 7.29 -11.19 4.99
N LYS A 39 7.61 -11.35 6.28
CA LYS A 39 6.71 -11.97 7.27
C LYS A 39 5.87 -10.92 7.97
N GLU A 40 6.50 -9.80 8.33
CA GLU A 40 5.85 -8.70 9.04
C GLU A 40 6.31 -7.37 8.43
N ALA A 41 5.37 -6.46 8.20
CA ALA A 41 5.70 -5.11 7.77
C ALA A 41 4.62 -4.11 8.17
N TYR A 42 5.02 -2.87 8.40
CA TYR A 42 4.10 -1.74 8.51
C TYR A 42 4.53 -0.65 7.53
N VAL A 43 3.72 -0.45 6.50
CA VAL A 43 4.02 0.39 5.33
C VAL A 43 3.03 1.55 5.31
N ASP A 44 3.55 2.77 5.16
CA ASP A 44 2.73 3.96 4.94
C ASP A 44 2.63 4.24 3.44
N GLY A 45 1.47 4.74 3.04
CA GLY A 45 1.17 4.96 1.64
C GLY A 45 -0.10 5.73 1.40
N GLU A 46 -0.40 5.89 0.12
CA GLU A 46 -1.60 6.55 -0.35
C GLU A 46 -2.36 5.71 -1.36
N LEU A 47 -3.66 5.55 -1.12
CA LEU A 47 -4.56 4.97 -2.09
C LEU A 47 -4.99 6.01 -3.12
N CYS A 48 -4.77 5.71 -4.40
CA CYS A 48 -5.09 6.58 -5.53
C CYS A 48 -5.86 5.81 -6.62
N ALA A 49 -6.77 6.48 -7.33
CA ALA A 49 -7.32 5.94 -8.56
C ALA A 49 -6.32 6.10 -9.70
N VAL A 50 -6.06 5.03 -10.43
CA VAL A 50 -5.22 4.99 -11.61
C VAL A 50 -6.13 4.96 -12.83
N ARG A 51 -5.99 5.97 -13.69
CA ARG A 51 -6.73 6.02 -14.95
C ARG A 51 -6.14 5.02 -15.94
N ALA A 52 -6.88 4.70 -17.00
CA ALA A 52 -6.41 3.83 -18.08
C ALA A 52 -5.14 4.34 -18.79
N ASP A 53 -4.86 5.64 -18.72
CA ASP A 53 -3.64 6.29 -19.22
C ASP A 53 -2.46 6.25 -18.23
N GLY A 54 -2.64 5.58 -17.07
CA GLY A 54 -1.64 5.45 -16.01
C GLY A 54 -1.59 6.64 -15.05
N VAL A 55 -2.33 7.71 -15.30
CA VAL A 55 -2.30 8.93 -14.47
C VAL A 55 -3.15 8.74 -13.22
N THR A 56 -2.61 9.14 -12.06
CA THR A 56 -3.35 9.12 -10.80
C THR A 56 -4.37 10.24 -10.74
N SER A 57 -5.56 9.96 -10.22
CA SER A 57 -6.66 10.94 -10.11
C SER A 57 -7.34 10.84 -8.76
N PHE A 58 -7.09 11.84 -7.90
CA PHE A 58 -7.70 11.91 -6.57
C PHE A 58 -9.21 12.15 -6.64
N SER A 59 -9.69 12.95 -7.60
CA SER A 59 -11.13 13.21 -7.79
C SER A 59 -11.91 11.95 -8.17
N ARG A 60 -11.27 10.99 -8.86
CA ARG A 60 -11.89 9.70 -9.19
C ARG A 60 -11.87 8.70 -8.05
N LEU A 61 -11.02 8.88 -7.05
CA LEU A 61 -10.98 7.99 -5.89
C LEU A 61 -12.34 7.97 -5.18
N GLN A 62 -12.95 9.14 -4.95
CA GLN A 62 -14.21 9.22 -4.24
C GLN A 62 -15.36 8.58 -5.02
N ALA A 63 -15.47 8.87 -6.32
CA ALA A 63 -16.45 8.23 -7.19
C ALA A 63 -16.26 6.70 -7.26
N ALA A 64 -15.02 6.23 -7.45
CA ALA A 64 -14.71 4.80 -7.49
C ALA A 64 -15.03 4.08 -6.16
N MET A 65 -14.84 4.76 -5.02
CA MET A 65 -15.25 4.24 -3.71
C MET A 65 -16.78 4.18 -3.57
N ASP A 66 -17.50 5.22 -3.99
CA ASP A 66 -18.97 5.29 -3.91
C ASP A 66 -19.64 4.26 -4.85
N GLU A 67 -19.03 4.02 -6.01
CA GLU A 67 -19.53 3.09 -7.03
C GLU A 67 -19.01 1.65 -6.86
N GLY A 68 -18.14 1.40 -5.87
CA GLY A 68 -17.52 0.10 -5.63
C GLY A 68 -16.56 -0.38 -6.72
N ARG A 69 -16.13 0.49 -7.65
CA ARG A 69 -15.21 0.18 -8.75
C ARG A 69 -13.75 0.28 -8.29
N THR A 70 -13.37 -0.56 -7.34
CA THR A 70 -12.03 -0.50 -6.73
C THR A 70 -10.91 -1.13 -7.55
N GLY A 71 -11.23 -1.76 -8.69
CA GLY A 71 -10.25 -2.39 -9.59
C GLY A 71 -9.24 -1.41 -10.21
N ASP A 72 -9.62 -0.14 -10.31
CA ASP A 72 -8.75 0.94 -10.82
C ASP A 72 -7.95 1.63 -9.70
N LEU A 73 -8.05 1.15 -8.45
CA LEU A 73 -7.38 1.77 -7.30
C LEU A 73 -6.07 1.05 -7.00
N ALA A 74 -5.01 1.83 -6.74
CA ALA A 74 -3.72 1.31 -6.37
C ALA A 74 -3.21 1.99 -5.09
N PHE A 75 -2.52 1.20 -4.26
CA PHE A 75 -1.81 1.71 -3.08
C PHE A 75 -0.39 2.06 -3.47
N PHE A 76 -0.04 3.33 -3.32
CA PHE A 76 1.29 3.87 -3.54
C PHE A 76 2.01 3.93 -2.20
N ALA A 77 2.90 2.97 -1.97
CA ALA A 77 3.71 2.87 -0.76
C ALA A 77 4.93 3.81 -0.87
N PHE A 78 5.19 4.59 0.18
CA PHE A 78 6.28 5.57 0.19
C PHE A 78 7.14 5.57 1.46
N ASP A 79 6.74 4.87 2.53
CA ASP A 79 7.55 4.74 3.74
C ASP A 79 7.39 3.37 4.42
N LEU A 80 8.45 2.89 5.07
CA LEU A 80 8.50 1.62 5.79
C LEU A 80 8.84 1.88 7.25
N LEU A 81 7.95 1.49 8.16
CA LEU A 81 8.04 1.83 9.58
C LEU A 81 8.41 0.62 10.46
N PHE A 82 8.14 -0.59 9.97
CA PHE A 82 8.45 -1.85 10.65
C PHE A 82 8.71 -2.94 9.61
N LEU A 83 9.66 -3.85 9.88
CA LEU A 83 10.00 -4.97 9.02
C LEU A 83 10.51 -6.15 9.85
N ASN A 84 9.87 -7.31 9.76
CA ASN A 84 10.33 -8.61 10.32
C ASN A 84 10.92 -8.52 11.74
N GLY A 85 10.15 -8.01 12.69
CA GLY A 85 10.58 -7.86 14.09
C GLY A 85 11.34 -6.57 14.41
N GLU A 86 11.76 -5.77 13.41
CA GLU A 86 12.54 -4.54 13.60
C GLU A 86 11.69 -3.29 13.38
N SER A 87 11.77 -2.31 14.30
CA SER A 87 11.25 -0.97 14.05
C SER A 87 12.23 -0.19 13.15
N ILE A 88 11.77 0.14 11.95
CA ILE A 88 12.52 0.87 10.92
C ILE A 88 12.32 2.39 11.06
N ALA A 89 11.27 2.82 11.75
CA ALA A 89 10.85 4.22 11.90
C ALA A 89 11.93 5.17 12.46
N LYS A 90 12.94 4.64 13.17
CA LYS A 90 14.06 5.44 13.72
C LYS A 90 15.18 5.70 12.72
N LEU A 91 15.23 4.97 11.60
CA LEU A 91 16.23 5.17 10.56
C LEU A 91 15.93 6.44 9.74
N PRO A 92 16.96 7.04 9.10
CA PRO A 92 16.78 8.10 8.11
C PRO A 92 15.78 7.71 7.02
N LEU A 93 14.95 8.66 6.57
CA LEU A 93 13.92 8.40 5.54
C LEU A 93 14.48 7.72 4.28
N ILE A 94 15.66 8.12 3.84
CA ILE A 94 16.32 7.54 2.67
C ILE A 94 16.59 6.04 2.84
N ASP A 95 17.02 5.61 4.02
CA ASP A 95 17.28 4.20 4.32
C ASP A 95 15.96 3.40 4.39
N ARG A 96 14.90 4.01 4.92
CA ARG A 96 13.57 3.39 4.99
C ARG A 96 12.99 3.17 3.59
N LYS A 97 13.12 4.16 2.72
CA LYS A 97 12.71 4.08 1.32
C LYS A 97 13.51 3.06 0.53
N ALA A 98 14.84 3.03 0.67
CA ALA A 98 15.67 2.04 0.01
C ALA A 98 15.30 0.60 0.43
N ARG A 99 15.03 0.39 1.73
CA ARG A 99 14.52 -0.90 2.22
C ARG A 99 13.15 -1.23 1.67
N LEU A 100 12.24 -0.25 1.59
CA LEU A 100 10.91 -0.43 1.02
C LEU A 100 10.98 -0.81 -0.46
N GLU A 101 11.74 -0.05 -1.26
CA GLU A 101 11.92 -0.29 -2.69
C GLU A 101 12.45 -1.70 -2.97
N GLY A 102 13.40 -2.17 -2.15
CA GLY A 102 13.95 -3.52 -2.24
C GLY A 102 12.94 -4.66 -2.01
N LEU A 103 11.73 -4.37 -1.53
CA LEU A 103 10.65 -5.36 -1.41
C LEU A 103 9.83 -5.52 -2.69
N PHE A 104 9.90 -4.56 -3.62
CA PHE A 104 8.99 -4.48 -4.77
C PHE A 104 9.57 -5.22 -5.98
N SER A 105 8.68 -5.90 -6.71
CA SER A 105 8.93 -6.40 -8.07
C SER A 105 8.28 -5.50 -9.11
N THR A 106 8.73 -5.58 -10.37
CA THR A 106 8.30 -4.69 -11.46
C THR A 106 6.79 -4.78 -11.79
N ASP A 107 6.14 -5.90 -11.47
CA ASP A 107 4.73 -6.12 -11.80
C ASP A 107 3.91 -6.53 -10.56
N MET A 108 3.25 -5.57 -9.93
CA MET A 108 2.35 -5.78 -8.79
C MET A 108 1.04 -5.00 -8.96
N PRO A 109 -0.02 -5.64 -9.48
CA PRO A 109 -1.31 -4.99 -9.65
C PRO A 109 -1.87 -4.45 -8.32
N GLY A 110 -2.25 -3.18 -8.30
CA GLY A 110 -2.83 -2.54 -7.11
C GLY A 110 -1.84 -2.14 -6.02
N LEU A 111 -0.52 -2.31 -6.24
CA LEU A 111 0.55 -1.91 -5.31
C LEU A 111 1.72 -1.29 -6.08
N ARG A 112 2.12 -0.07 -5.74
CA ARG A 112 3.20 0.66 -6.43
C ARG A 112 4.13 1.28 -5.40
N PHE A 113 5.42 1.29 -5.70
CA PHE A 113 6.39 2.08 -4.95
C PHE A 113 6.33 3.54 -5.43
N SER A 114 6.45 4.49 -4.50
CA SER A 114 6.57 5.92 -4.78
C SER A 114 7.77 6.46 -4.03
N ASP A 115 8.73 6.99 -4.79
CA ASP A 115 9.82 7.81 -4.25
C ASP A 115 9.33 9.22 -3.87
#